data_AF-Q21499-F1
#
_entry.id   AF-Q21499-F1
#
_cell.length_a   1.000
_cell.length_b   1.000
_cell.length_c   1.000
_cell.angle_alpha   90.00
_cell.angle_beta   90.00
_cell.angle_gamma   90.00
#
_symmetry.space_group_name_H-M   'P 1'
#
loop_
_entity.id
_entity.type
_entity.pdbx_description
1 polymer ?
#
loop_
_entity_poly.entity_id
_entity_poly.type
_entity_poly.pdbx_seq_one_letter_code
_entity_poly.pdbx_strand_id
1 'polypeptide(L)'
;MDTQLKATREEIDNVQLLLIAIERQTGNHEVDRLIQDANSSLMKTETHMFRLESQLGREPAPVRQKASFKMDQLKSDVCLIKNSLRTMTNRHTNRKKQAEEKKALLKQRFTTNQETRVNLEFDEELNLNDKLKYSDNMIDQMLAQGASVFEDLQKQKYNLLSIRKRFHFLTKSLGISDTTIRLIEKRVREDKKLFMIGVICCLIFMFCFYYWWQYC
;
A
#
# COMPACT_ATOMS: atom_id res chain seq x y z
N MET A 1 19.97 17.83 -9.38
CA MET A 1 18.56 17.40 -9.26
C MET A 1 18.10 16.59 -10.46
N ASP A 2 18.24 17.10 -11.70
CA ASP A 2 17.70 16.43 -12.89
C ASP A 2 18.28 15.04 -13.18
N THR A 3 19.57 14.82 -12.93
CA THR A 3 20.20 13.49 -13.10
C THR A 3 19.61 12.43 -12.15
N GLN A 4 19.35 12.80 -10.88
CA GLN A 4 18.72 11.88 -9.92
C GLN A 4 17.26 11.60 -10.31
N LEU A 5 16.56 12.62 -10.81
CA LEU A 5 15.18 12.47 -11.30
C LEU A 5 15.07 11.57 -12.53
N LYS A 6 16.04 11.65 -13.45
CA LYS A 6 16.14 10.73 -14.59
C LYS A 6 16.43 9.30 -14.13
N ALA A 7 17.41 9.13 -13.23
CA ALA A 7 17.75 7.82 -12.68
C ALA A 7 16.56 7.18 -11.93
N THR A 8 15.81 7.95 -11.13
CA THR A 8 14.62 7.42 -10.45
C THR A 8 13.51 7.02 -11.42
N ARG A 9 13.39 7.72 -12.55
CA ARG A 9 12.39 7.39 -13.57
C ARG A 9 12.77 6.13 -14.33
N GLU A 10 14.03 6.01 -14.73
CA GLU A 10 14.59 4.81 -15.37
C GLU A 10 14.45 3.58 -14.47
N GLU A 11 14.69 3.73 -13.16
CA GLU A 11 14.51 2.63 -12.21
C GLU A 11 13.03 2.25 -12.04
N ILE A 12 12.11 3.22 -12.07
CA ILE A 12 10.66 2.96 -12.09
C ILE A 12 10.27 2.18 -13.34
N ASP A 13 10.74 2.60 -14.51
CA ASP A 13 10.46 1.92 -15.77
C ASP A 13 11.01 0.48 -15.74
N ASN A 14 12.20 0.28 -15.17
CA ASN A 14 12.79 -1.04 -14.96
C ASN A 14 11.95 -1.92 -14.02
N VAL A 15 11.46 -1.37 -12.90
CA VAL A 15 10.57 -2.13 -11.98
C VAL A 15 9.24 -2.47 -12.65
N GLN A 16 8.68 -1.57 -13.46
CA GLN A 16 7.47 -1.86 -14.23
C GLN A 16 7.70 -3.00 -15.24
N LEU A 17 8.86 -3.03 -15.92
CA LEU A 17 9.23 -4.15 -16.79
C LEU A 17 9.39 -5.47 -16.02
N LEU A 18 10.01 -5.44 -14.84
CA LEU A 18 10.13 -6.61 -13.98
C LEU A 18 8.76 -7.11 -13.50
N LEU A 19 7.82 -6.21 -13.16
CA LEU A 19 6.45 -6.58 -12.80
C LEU A 19 5.72 -7.29 -13.96
N ILE A 20 5.85 -6.78 -15.19
CA ILE A 20 5.28 -7.43 -16.38
C ILE A 20 5.94 -8.81 -16.60
N ALA A 21 7.24 -8.93 -16.37
CA ALA A 21 7.95 -10.21 -16.47
C ALA A 21 7.45 -11.23 -15.42
N ILE A 22 7.21 -10.78 -14.18
CA ILE A 22 6.64 -11.59 -13.09
C ILE A 22 5.23 -12.07 -13.46
N GLU A 23 4.39 -11.21 -14.04
CA GLU A 23 3.05 -11.60 -14.47
C GLU A 23 3.07 -12.62 -15.62
N ARG A 24 4.06 -12.53 -16.52
CA ARG A 24 4.18 -13.39 -17.70
C ARG A 24 4.81 -14.75 -17.39
N GLN A 25 5.68 -14.83 -16.39
CA GLN A 25 6.34 -16.08 -16.02
C GLN A 25 5.47 -16.95 -15.11
N THR A 26 5.36 -18.24 -15.47
CA THR A 26 4.61 -19.27 -14.73
C THR A 26 5.50 -20.18 -13.88
N GLY A 27 6.82 -20.11 -14.04
CA GLY A 27 7.78 -20.94 -13.31
C GLY A 27 8.04 -20.42 -11.89
N ASN A 28 7.85 -21.26 -10.87
CA ASN A 28 8.01 -20.85 -9.46
C ASN A 28 9.42 -20.28 -9.15
N HIS A 29 10.48 -20.95 -9.62
CA HIS A 29 11.85 -20.51 -9.35
C HIS A 29 12.23 -19.20 -10.04
N GLU A 30 11.69 -18.94 -11.24
CA GLU A 30 11.98 -17.70 -11.95
C GLU A 30 11.23 -16.53 -11.31
N VAL A 31 9.97 -16.75 -10.90
CA VAL A 31 9.18 -15.75 -10.19
C VAL A 31 9.82 -15.37 -8.85
N ASP A 32 10.32 -16.34 -8.07
CA ASP A 32 11.03 -16.05 -6.81
C ASP A 32 12.29 -15.18 -7.06
N ARG A 33 13.05 -15.45 -8.13
CA ARG A 33 14.21 -14.61 -8.51
C ARG A 33 13.80 -13.21 -8.95
N LEU A 34 12.79 -13.08 -9.81
CA LEU A 34 12.30 -11.78 -10.26
C LEU A 34 11.74 -10.93 -9.10
N ILE A 35 11.07 -11.55 -8.12
CA ILE A 35 10.61 -10.87 -6.90
C ILE A 35 11.82 -10.36 -6.09
N GLN A 36 12.89 -11.15 -5.97
CA GLN A 36 14.11 -10.72 -5.31
C GLN A 36 14.77 -9.54 -6.05
N ASP A 37 14.87 -9.62 -7.38
CA ASP A 37 15.44 -8.56 -8.21
C ASP A 37 14.62 -7.26 -8.10
N ALA A 38 13.28 -7.36 -8.16
CA ALA A 38 12.38 -6.23 -7.97
C ALA A 38 12.53 -5.60 -6.58
N ASN A 39 12.66 -6.41 -5.52
CA ASN A 39 12.93 -5.91 -4.17
C ASN A 39 14.30 -5.21 -4.08
N SER A 40 15.33 -5.73 -4.77
CA SER A 40 16.66 -5.11 -4.77
C SER A 40 16.65 -3.74 -5.47
N SER A 41 15.95 -3.63 -6.61
CA SER A 41 15.76 -2.39 -7.37
C SER A 41 14.94 -1.37 -6.58
N LEU A 42 13.91 -1.84 -5.87
CA LEU A 42 13.12 -1.02 -4.97
C LEU A 42 13.93 -0.44 -3.80
N MET A 43 14.83 -1.22 -3.21
CA MET A 43 15.75 -0.75 -2.15
C MET A 43 16.74 0.31 -2.67
N LYS A 44 17.23 0.16 -3.91
CA LYS A 44 18.04 1.19 -4.57
C LYS A 44 17.25 2.47 -4.76
N THR A 45 16.02 2.36 -5.28
CA THR A 45 15.11 3.50 -5.49
C THR A 45 14.83 4.24 -4.18
N GLU A 46 14.58 3.51 -3.09
CA GLU A 46 14.36 4.08 -1.76
C GLU A 46 15.60 4.82 -1.23
N THR A 47 16.79 4.29 -1.50
CA THR A 47 18.07 4.94 -1.16
C THR A 47 18.27 6.24 -1.96
N HIS A 48 18.00 6.22 -3.28
CA HIS A 48 18.06 7.41 -4.13
C HIS A 48 17.05 8.47 -3.68
N MET A 49 15.84 8.04 -3.32
CA MET A 49 14.79 8.90 -2.79
C MET A 49 15.22 9.55 -1.47
N PHE A 50 15.77 8.79 -0.52
CA PHE A 50 16.27 9.32 0.74
C PHE A 50 17.41 10.34 0.54
N ARG A 51 18.32 10.09 -0.41
CA ARG A 51 19.39 11.04 -0.77
C ARG A 51 18.81 12.34 -1.36
N LEU A 52 17.82 12.22 -2.24
CA LEU A 52 17.14 13.37 -2.85
C LEU A 52 16.33 14.15 -1.80
N GLU A 53 15.73 13.51 -0.80
CA GLU A 53 15.09 14.17 0.34
C GLU A 53 16.11 14.94 1.20
N SER A 54 17.29 14.36 1.44
CA SER A 54 18.37 15.03 2.19
C SER A 54 18.89 16.28 1.46
N GLN A 55 19.00 16.22 0.12
CA GLN A 55 19.37 17.37 -0.72
C GLN A 55 18.28 18.44 -0.73
N LEU A 56 17.01 18.04 -0.81
CA LEU A 56 15.86 18.95 -0.79
C LEU A 56 15.81 19.80 0.50
N GLY A 57 16.23 19.24 1.63
CA GLY A 57 16.36 19.97 2.90
C GLY A 57 17.36 21.13 2.86
N ARG A 58 18.29 21.15 1.89
CA ARG A 58 19.33 22.18 1.73
C ARG A 58 19.00 23.25 0.69
N GLU A 59 17.97 23.03 -0.14
CA GLU A 59 17.64 23.94 -1.24
C GLU A 59 16.79 25.15 -0.78
N PRO A 60 16.93 26.30 -1.47
CA PRO A 60 16.14 27.49 -1.19
C PRO A 60 14.63 27.28 -1.47
N ALA A 61 13.80 28.00 -0.71
CA ALA A 61 12.35 27.79 -0.60
C ALA A 61 11.55 27.58 -1.92
N PRO A 62 11.75 28.36 -3.01
CA PRO A 62 10.93 28.21 -4.21
C PRO A 62 11.24 26.93 -4.99
N VAL A 63 12.52 26.55 -5.12
CA VAL A 63 12.93 25.30 -5.77
C VAL A 63 12.51 24.10 -4.92
N ARG A 64 12.61 24.26 -3.59
CA ARG A 64 12.20 23.25 -2.62
C ARG A 64 10.73 22.86 -2.74
N GLN A 65 9.82 23.80 -3.00
CA GLN A 65 8.40 23.47 -3.16
C GLN A 65 8.15 22.61 -4.41
N LYS A 66 8.70 23.02 -5.57
CA LYS A 66 8.55 22.27 -6.82
C LYS A 66 9.18 20.88 -6.73
N ALA A 67 10.37 20.79 -6.16
CA ALA A 67 11.05 19.53 -5.95
C ALA A 67 10.36 18.65 -4.87
N SER A 68 9.73 19.25 -3.84
CA SER A 68 8.90 18.52 -2.87
C SER A 68 7.68 17.90 -3.52
N PHE A 69 6.95 18.63 -4.37
CA PHE A 69 5.79 18.07 -5.06
C PHE A 69 6.19 16.90 -5.97
N LYS A 70 7.30 17.06 -6.73
CA LYS A 70 7.81 15.99 -7.60
C LYS A 70 8.31 14.78 -6.81
N MET A 71 8.92 15.01 -5.64
CA MET A 71 9.30 13.97 -4.70
C MET A 71 8.08 13.22 -4.14
N ASP A 72 7.01 13.94 -3.80
CA ASP A 72 5.79 13.33 -3.27
C ASP A 72 5.04 12.52 -4.33
N GLN A 73 5.06 12.97 -5.59
CA GLN A 73 4.61 12.18 -6.73
C GLN A 73 5.44 10.88 -6.87
N LEU A 74 6.78 11.00 -6.86
CA LEU A 74 7.68 9.84 -6.96
C LEU A 74 7.46 8.84 -5.81
N LYS A 75 7.20 9.31 -4.59
CA LYS A 75 6.83 8.46 -3.45
C LYS A 75 5.52 7.73 -3.66
N SER A 76 4.51 8.41 -4.19
CA SER A 76 3.22 7.80 -4.50
C SER A 76 3.39 6.69 -5.54
N ASP A 77 4.18 6.94 -6.58
CA ASP A 77 4.47 5.96 -7.63
C ASP A 77 5.21 4.74 -7.07
N VAL A 78 6.23 4.96 -6.23
CA VAL A 78 6.93 3.87 -5.54
C VAL A 78 6.00 3.11 -4.59
N CYS A 79 5.14 3.80 -3.85
CA CYS A 79 4.14 3.15 -2.98
C CYS A 79 3.18 2.26 -3.80
N LEU A 80 2.71 2.73 -4.94
CA LEU A 80 1.86 1.97 -5.85
C LEU A 80 2.58 0.71 -6.36
N ILE A 81 3.84 0.85 -6.78
CA ILE A 81 4.69 -0.27 -7.22
C ILE A 81 4.90 -1.28 -6.09
N LYS A 82 5.19 -0.82 -4.85
CA LYS A 82 5.32 -1.68 -3.67
C LYS A 82 4.04 -2.47 -3.41
N ASN A 83 2.87 -1.84 -3.51
CA ASN A 83 1.58 -2.49 -3.30
C ASN A 83 1.29 -3.52 -4.41
N SER A 84 1.63 -3.20 -5.65
CA SER A 84 1.51 -4.14 -6.79
C SER A 84 2.41 -5.36 -6.58
N LEU A 85 3.69 -5.16 -6.27
CA LEU A 85 4.63 -6.24 -6.00
C LEU A 85 4.16 -7.11 -4.83
N ARG A 86 3.70 -6.49 -3.73
CA ARG A 86 3.16 -7.22 -2.57
C ARG A 86 1.96 -8.09 -2.98
N THR A 87 1.08 -7.58 -3.82
CA THR A 87 -0.08 -8.33 -4.31
C THR A 87 0.35 -9.52 -5.18
N MET A 88 1.33 -9.32 -6.06
CA MET A 88 1.90 -10.38 -6.89
C MET A 88 2.62 -11.45 -6.05
N THR A 89 3.42 -11.05 -5.07
CA THR A 89 4.11 -11.96 -4.15
C THR A 89 3.09 -12.75 -3.33
N ASN A 90 2.07 -12.11 -2.76
CA ASN A 90 1.01 -12.81 -2.02
C ASN A 90 0.28 -13.82 -2.90
N ARG A 91 -0.03 -13.44 -4.15
CA ARG A 91 -0.64 -14.35 -5.13
C ARG A 91 0.28 -15.52 -5.46
N HIS A 92 1.59 -15.28 -5.61
CA HIS A 92 2.58 -16.32 -5.87
C HIS A 92 2.68 -17.31 -4.71
N THR A 93 2.84 -16.81 -3.48
CA THR A 93 2.87 -17.61 -2.26
C THR A 93 1.60 -18.44 -2.09
N ASN A 94 0.42 -17.85 -2.35
CA ASN A 94 -0.85 -18.56 -2.30
C ASN A 94 -0.96 -19.66 -3.37
N ARG A 95 -0.46 -19.42 -4.60
CA ARG A 95 -0.42 -20.42 -5.67
C ARG A 95 0.52 -21.58 -5.33
N LYS A 96 1.69 -21.27 -4.77
CA LYS A 96 2.66 -22.26 -4.31
C LYS A 96 2.05 -23.13 -3.21
N LYS A 97 1.40 -22.51 -2.23
CA LYS A 97 0.67 -23.20 -1.15
C LYS A 97 -0.42 -24.13 -1.71
N GLN A 98 -1.29 -23.63 -2.60
CA GLN A 98 -2.33 -24.46 -3.21
C GLN A 98 -1.77 -25.63 -4.03
N ALA A 99 -0.63 -25.44 -4.71
CA ALA A 99 0.03 -26.52 -5.44
C ALA A 99 0.65 -27.56 -4.50
N GLU A 100 1.20 -27.14 -3.36
CA GLU A 100 1.71 -28.03 -2.31
C GLU A 100 0.59 -28.80 -1.60
N GLU A 101 -0.51 -28.14 -1.24
CA GLU A 101 -1.71 -28.76 -0.69
C GLU A 101 -2.29 -29.80 -1.65
N LYS A 102 -2.43 -29.46 -2.95
CA LYS A 102 -2.85 -30.43 -3.98
C LYS A 102 -1.94 -31.65 -4.04
N LYS A 103 -0.61 -31.45 -3.96
CA LYS A 103 0.35 -32.57 -3.93
C LYS A 103 0.25 -33.39 -2.64
N ALA A 104 -0.02 -32.77 -1.50
CA ALA A 104 -0.24 -33.46 -0.23
C ALA A 104 -1.51 -34.33 -0.29
N LEU A 105 -2.61 -33.78 -0.82
CA LEU A 105 -3.85 -34.52 -1.02
C LEU A 105 -3.72 -35.68 -2.02
N LEU A 106 -2.94 -35.51 -3.09
CA LEU A 106 -2.67 -36.61 -4.05
C LEU A 106 -1.84 -37.74 -3.43
N LYS A 107 -0.98 -37.44 -2.46
CA LYS A 107 -0.21 -38.45 -1.71
C LYS A 107 -1.04 -39.19 -0.68
N GLN A 108 -2.17 -38.62 -0.24
CA GLN A 108 -3.11 -39.31 0.62
C GLN A 108 -3.66 -40.50 -0.16
N ARG A 109 -3.35 -41.73 0.29
CA ARG A 109 -3.78 -42.96 -0.38
C ARG A 109 -5.31 -42.97 -0.51
N PHE A 110 -5.81 -42.76 -1.72
CA PHE A 110 -7.20 -43.08 -2.05
C PHE A 110 -7.32 -44.61 -2.14
N THR A 111 -7.61 -45.28 -1.03
CA THR A 111 -8.01 -46.68 -1.07
C THR A 111 -9.43 -46.72 -1.61
N THR A 112 -9.56 -46.97 -2.91
CA THR A 112 -10.85 -47.24 -3.54
C THR A 112 -11.31 -48.64 -3.10
N ASN A 113 -12.46 -48.71 -2.44
CA ASN A 113 -13.29 -49.89 -2.23
C ASN A 113 -12.57 -51.21 -1.88
N GLN A 114 -12.24 -51.38 -0.60
CA GLN A 114 -12.42 -52.67 0.08
C GLN A 114 -13.04 -52.38 1.45
N GLU A 115 -14.37 -52.34 1.45
CA GLU A 115 -15.26 -52.65 2.57
C GLU A 115 -14.85 -52.11 3.95
N THR A 116 -15.55 -51.05 4.36
CA THR A 116 -16.30 -50.96 5.63
C THR A 116 -15.95 -52.00 6.70
N ARG A 117 -14.70 -52.04 7.14
CA ARG A 117 -14.29 -52.76 8.34
C ARG A 117 -13.94 -51.71 9.37
N VAL A 118 -15.00 -51.36 10.07
CA VAL A 118 -15.02 -50.90 11.45
C VAL A 118 -13.81 -51.46 12.22
N ASN A 119 -12.71 -50.70 12.23
CA ASN A 119 -11.67 -50.74 13.25
C ASN A 119 -11.79 -49.41 14.02
N LEU A 120 -12.96 -49.16 14.59
CA LEU A 120 -13.31 -47.94 15.35
C LEU A 120 -12.59 -47.84 16.71
N GLU A 121 -11.45 -48.50 16.91
CA GLU A 121 -10.75 -48.46 18.21
C GLU A 121 -9.23 -48.41 18.08
N PHE A 122 -8.63 -49.18 17.15
CA PHE A 122 -7.18 -49.11 16.90
C PHE A 122 -6.77 -47.94 15.99
N ASP A 123 -7.69 -47.45 15.17
CA ASP A 123 -7.42 -46.39 14.19
C ASP A 123 -7.60 -45.00 14.80
N GLU A 124 -8.25 -44.87 15.96
CA GLU A 124 -8.44 -43.57 16.62
C GLU A 124 -7.14 -43.03 17.20
N GLU A 125 -6.27 -43.86 17.79
CA GLU A 125 -4.97 -43.40 18.31
C GLU A 125 -3.97 -43.03 17.21
N LEU A 126 -3.90 -43.81 16.12
CA LEU A 126 -3.05 -43.52 14.97
C LEU A 126 -3.56 -42.30 14.19
N ASN A 127 -4.88 -42.21 13.95
CA ASN A 127 -5.50 -41.04 13.34
C ASN A 127 -5.39 -39.82 14.26
N LEU A 128 -5.47 -39.97 15.59
CA LEU A 128 -5.22 -38.89 16.53
C LEU A 128 -3.77 -38.43 16.42
N ASN A 129 -2.79 -39.33 16.34
CA ASN A 129 -1.39 -38.95 16.13
C ASN A 129 -1.20 -38.18 14.81
N ASP A 130 -1.83 -38.63 13.73
CA ASP A 130 -1.79 -37.97 12.43
C ASP A 130 -2.51 -36.61 12.44
N LYS A 131 -3.65 -36.50 13.13
CA LYS A 131 -4.36 -35.23 13.36
C LYS A 131 -3.55 -34.29 14.23
N LEU A 132 -2.88 -34.79 15.27
CA LEU A 132 -2.01 -34.00 16.13
C LEU A 132 -0.82 -33.48 15.32
N LYS A 133 -0.16 -34.31 14.51
CA LYS A 133 0.91 -33.88 13.60
C LYS A 133 0.41 -32.88 12.55
N TYR A 134 -0.75 -33.11 11.97
CA TYR A 134 -1.35 -32.17 11.02
C TYR A 134 -1.68 -30.83 11.71
N SER A 135 -2.23 -30.88 12.92
CA SER A 135 -2.51 -29.71 13.74
C SER A 135 -1.24 -28.96 14.13
N ASP A 136 -0.17 -29.67 14.49
CA ASP A 136 1.13 -29.10 14.85
C ASP A 136 1.73 -28.34 13.65
N ASN A 137 1.77 -28.98 12.48
CA ASN A 137 2.20 -28.33 11.23
C ASN A 137 1.31 -27.13 10.84
N MET A 138 -0.01 -27.21 11.09
CA MET A 138 -0.93 -26.10 10.86
C MET A 138 -0.69 -24.95 11.83
N ILE A 139 -0.49 -25.24 13.12
CA ILE A 139 -0.18 -24.25 14.15
C ILE A 139 1.15 -23.56 13.83
N ASP A 140 2.17 -24.31 13.45
CA ASP A 140 3.47 -23.76 13.01
C ASP A 140 3.31 -22.86 11.79
N GLN A 141 2.47 -23.25 10.83
CA GLN A 141 2.15 -22.41 9.68
C GLN A 141 1.42 -21.12 10.10
N MET A 142 0.45 -21.20 11.01
CA MET A 142 -0.27 -20.04 11.53
C MET A 142 0.65 -19.12 12.35
N LEU A 143 1.61 -19.68 13.09
CA LEU A 143 2.63 -18.93 13.83
C LEU A 143 3.59 -18.22 12.87
N ALA A 144 4.07 -18.89 11.83
CA ALA A 144 4.91 -18.29 10.80
C ALA A 144 4.17 -17.16 10.06
N GLN A 145 2.90 -17.39 9.70
CA GLN A 145 2.04 -16.35 9.12
C GLN A 145 1.83 -15.19 10.09
N GLY A 146 1.52 -15.47 11.35
CA GLY A 146 1.34 -14.46 12.40
C GLY A 146 2.60 -13.61 12.59
N ALA A 147 3.78 -14.24 12.65
CA ALA A 147 5.06 -13.55 12.73
C ALA A 147 5.29 -12.61 11.54
N SER A 148 4.99 -13.05 10.31
CA SER A 148 5.11 -12.22 9.11
C SER A 148 4.14 -11.02 9.13
N VAL A 149 2.91 -11.19 9.64
CA VAL A 149 1.94 -10.10 9.79
C VAL A 149 2.39 -9.10 10.86
N PHE A 150 2.95 -9.57 11.97
CA PHE A 150 3.54 -8.70 12.99
C PHE A 150 4.73 -7.90 12.44
N GLU A 151 5.59 -8.54 11.66
CA GLU A 151 6.70 -7.84 10.99
C GLU A 151 6.18 -6.77 10.02
N ASP A 152 5.16 -7.09 9.22
CA ASP A 152 4.51 -6.13 8.32
C ASP A 152 3.86 -4.96 9.07
N LEU A 153 3.19 -5.21 10.20
CA LEU A 153 2.63 -4.17 11.06
C LEU A 153 3.72 -3.34 11.72
N GLN A 154 4.85 -3.94 12.10
CA GLN A 154 6.00 -3.24 12.64
C GLN A 154 6.64 -2.33 11.57
N LYS A 155 6.80 -2.83 10.34
CA LYS A 155 7.24 -2.03 9.17
C LYS A 155 6.27 -0.87 8.88
N GLN A 156 4.97 -1.12 8.89
CA GLN A 156 3.95 -0.08 8.73
C GLN A 156 4.00 0.97 9.85
N LYS A 157 4.22 0.55 11.10
CA LYS A 157 4.41 1.47 12.24
C LYS A 157 5.64 2.34 12.04
N TYR A 158 6.77 1.79 11.60
CA TYR A 158 7.95 2.60 11.28
C TYR A 158 7.67 3.57 10.13
N ASN A 159 6.91 3.17 9.12
CA ASN A 159 6.48 4.06 8.05
C ASN A 159 5.57 5.19 8.57
N LEU A 160 4.57 4.90 9.41
CA LEU A 160 3.71 5.91 10.03
C LEU A 160 4.47 6.83 10.99
N LEU A 161 5.42 6.30 11.76
CA LEU A 161 6.30 7.10 12.62
C LEU A 161 7.23 7.98 11.78
N SER A 162 7.73 7.48 10.66
CA SER A 162 8.49 8.26 9.68
C SER A 162 7.62 9.36 9.08
N ILE A 163 6.39 9.06 8.66
CA ILE A 163 5.39 10.04 8.19
C ILE A 163 5.08 11.07 9.28
N ARG A 164 4.89 10.67 10.54
CA ARG A 164 4.64 11.58 11.67
C ARG A 164 5.84 12.48 11.95
N LYS A 165 7.06 11.92 11.99
CA LYS A 165 8.30 12.68 12.17
C LYS A 165 8.53 13.65 11.02
N ARG A 166 8.24 13.22 9.79
CA ARG A 166 8.29 14.05 8.58
C ARG A 166 7.22 15.13 8.65
N PHE A 167 5.97 14.81 8.93
CA PHE A 167 4.90 15.80 9.13
C PHE A 167 5.28 16.83 10.20
N HIS A 168 5.77 16.40 11.36
CA HIS A 168 6.26 17.29 12.41
C HIS A 168 7.49 18.12 11.97
N PHE A 169 8.42 17.53 11.22
CA PHE A 169 9.54 18.27 10.62
C PHE A 169 9.06 19.21 9.52
N LEU A 170 8.03 18.88 8.73
CA LEU A 170 7.37 19.79 7.82
C LEU A 170 6.76 20.91 8.67
N THR A 171 5.93 20.66 9.68
CA THR A 171 5.41 21.70 10.60
C THR A 171 6.50 22.61 11.18
N LYS A 172 7.69 22.07 11.52
CA LYS A 172 8.79 22.85 12.14
C LYS A 172 9.76 23.51 11.15
N SER A 173 10.04 22.90 10.01
CA SER A 173 11.04 23.36 9.00
C SER A 173 10.37 23.99 7.77
N LEU A 174 9.20 23.49 7.41
CA LEU A 174 8.18 24.16 6.61
C LEU A 174 7.12 24.68 7.58
N GLY A 175 7.46 25.67 8.43
CA GLY A 175 6.45 26.42 9.18
C GLY A 175 5.28 26.63 8.24
N ILE A 176 4.15 25.96 8.51
CA ILE A 176 3.11 25.72 7.51
C ILE A 176 2.81 27.07 6.92
N SER A 177 3.22 27.31 5.67
CA SER A 177 3.53 28.68 5.27
C SER A 177 2.31 29.52 5.54
N ASP A 178 2.43 30.47 6.46
CA ASP A 178 1.28 31.27 6.90
C ASP A 178 0.64 31.88 5.63
N THR A 179 1.46 32.18 4.61
CA THR A 179 0.99 32.54 3.27
C THR A 179 0.20 31.45 2.54
N THR A 180 0.66 30.20 2.43
CA THR A 180 -0.10 29.11 1.78
C THR A 180 -1.38 28.73 2.53
N ILE A 181 -1.35 28.65 3.88
CA ILE A 181 -2.59 28.51 4.67
C ILE A 181 -3.49 29.71 4.39
N ARG A 182 -2.98 30.95 4.46
CA ARG A 182 -3.77 32.15 4.18
C ARG A 182 -4.33 32.16 2.76
N LEU A 183 -3.62 31.63 1.76
CA LEU A 183 -4.11 31.50 0.38
C LEU A 183 -5.27 30.48 0.31
N ILE A 184 -5.16 29.36 1.02
CA ILE A 184 -6.23 28.36 1.14
C ILE A 184 -7.42 28.91 1.92
N GLU A 185 -7.20 29.61 3.02
CA GLU A 185 -8.24 30.29 3.76
C GLU A 185 -8.87 31.43 2.96
N LYS A 186 -8.09 32.15 2.14
CA LYS A 186 -8.59 33.24 1.30
C LYS A 186 -9.58 32.72 0.27
N ARG A 187 -9.25 31.66 -0.48
CA ARG A 187 -10.21 31.03 -1.40
C ARG A 187 -11.46 30.53 -0.67
N VAL A 188 -11.30 29.88 0.50
CA VAL A 188 -12.44 29.41 1.31
C VAL A 188 -13.28 30.58 1.83
N ARG A 189 -12.67 31.71 2.19
CA ARG A 189 -13.38 32.93 2.59
C ARG A 189 -14.09 33.60 1.41
N GLU A 190 -13.48 33.60 0.23
CA GLU A 190 -14.09 34.14 -1.00
C GLU A 190 -15.28 33.29 -1.43
N ASP A 191 -15.16 31.97 -1.43
CA ASP A 191 -16.25 31.04 -1.70
C ASP A 191 -17.40 31.23 -0.69
N LYS A 192 -17.07 31.37 0.60
CA LYS A 192 -18.06 31.68 1.65
C LYS A 192 -18.75 33.02 1.44
N LYS A 193 -18.05 34.06 0.96
CA LYS A 193 -18.65 35.36 0.66
C LYS A 193 -19.62 35.26 -0.52
N LEU A 194 -19.25 34.59 -1.59
CA LEU A 194 -20.13 34.36 -2.74
C LEU A 194 -21.39 33.59 -2.34
N PHE A 195 -21.24 32.56 -1.49
CA PHE A 195 -22.37 31.83 -0.93
C PHE A 195 -23.30 32.74 -0.10
N MET A 196 -22.75 33.56 0.80
CA MET A 196 -23.54 34.48 1.63
C MET A 196 -24.27 35.55 0.79
N ILE A 197 -23.63 36.08 -0.25
CA ILE A 197 -24.27 37.03 -1.19
C ILE A 197 -25.46 36.36 -1.89
N GLY A 198 -25.30 35.12 -2.37
CA GLY A 198 -26.38 34.36 -3.00
C GLY A 198 -27.58 34.14 -2.08
N VAL A 199 -27.33 33.81 -0.81
CA VAL A 199 -28.37 33.65 0.22
C VAL A 199 -29.13 34.97 0.44
N ILE A 200 -28.41 36.10 0.55
CA ILE A 200 -29.04 37.43 0.75
C ILE A 200 -29.87 37.83 -0.46
N CYS A 201 -29.36 37.65 -1.68
CA CYS A 201 -30.12 37.94 -2.90
C CYS A 201 -31.42 37.12 -2.98
N CYS A 202 -31.36 35.83 -2.61
CA CYS A 202 -32.53 34.96 -2.57
C CYS A 202 -33.59 35.44 -1.55
N LEU A 203 -33.15 35.85 -0.36
CA LEU A 203 -34.04 36.40 0.67
C LEU A 203 -34.69 37.72 0.24
N ILE A 204 -33.95 38.61 -0.41
CA ILE A 204 -34.48 39.87 -0.95
C ILE A 204 -35.54 39.58 -2.03
N PHE A 205 -35.26 38.66 -2.94
CA PHE A 205 -36.19 38.31 -4.01
C PHE A 205 -37.49 37.71 -3.45
N MET A 206 -37.37 36.82 -2.45
CA MET A 206 -38.53 36.27 -1.73
C MET A 206 -39.34 37.39 -1.04
N PHE A 207 -38.67 38.34 -0.39
CA PHE A 207 -39.31 39.45 0.30
C PHE A 207 -40.00 40.43 -0.66
N CYS A 208 -39.37 40.73 -1.81
CA CYS A 208 -39.99 41.53 -2.87
C CYS A 208 -41.23 40.84 -3.43
N PHE A 209 -41.19 39.53 -3.68
CA PHE A 209 -42.37 38.78 -4.12
C PHE A 209 -43.47 38.77 -3.07
N TYR A 210 -43.13 38.57 -1.80
CA TYR A 210 -44.08 38.62 -0.70
C TYR A 210 -44.75 40.00 -0.59
N TYR A 211 -43.97 41.09 -0.66
CA TYR A 211 -44.51 42.44 -0.65
C TYR A 211 -45.36 42.76 -1.87
N TRP A 212 -44.91 42.35 -3.05
CA TRP A 212 -45.69 42.55 -4.28
C TRP A 212 -47.01 41.78 -4.20
N TRP A 213 -47.00 40.56 -3.67
CA TRP A 213 -48.22 39.78 -3.43
C TRP A 213 -49.13 40.42 -2.38
N GLN A 214 -48.61 41.08 -1.34
CA GLN A 214 -49.44 41.72 -0.32
C GLN A 214 -50.01 43.08 -0.77
N TYR A 215 -49.36 43.77 -1.69
CA TYR A 215 -49.78 45.08 -2.18
C TYR A 215 -50.66 45.03 -3.45
N CYS A 216 -50.75 43.85 -4.08
CA CYS A 216 -51.64 43.59 -5.22
C CYS A 216 -52.87 42.81 -4.75
#